data_AF-A0A139CLK5-F1
#
_entry.id   AF-A0A139CLK5-F1
#
_cell.length_a   1.000
_cell.length_b   1.000
_cell.length_c   1.000
_cell.angle_alpha   90.00
_cell.angle_beta   90.00
_cell.angle_gamma   90.00
#
_symmetry.space_group_name_H-M   'P 1'
#
loop_
_entity.id
_entity.type
_entity.pdbx_description
1 polymer ?
#
loop_
_entity_poly.entity_id
_entity_poly.type
_entity_poly.pdbx_seq_one_letter_code
_entity_poly.pdbx_strand_id
1 'polypeptide(L)' 'MNLTTKEMIVTSLFAALTAIGALLTIPIGPVPVTLQVLFTLTAGALLGARLGLLSQILYLFIGAVGLPVYA' A
#
# COMPACT_ATOMS: atom_id res chain seq x y z
N MET A 1 18.16 -2.79 -10.93
CA MET A 1 17.21 -1.70 -11.22
C MET A 1 17.74 -0.48 -10.48
N ASN A 2 18.11 0.59 -11.18
CA ASN A 2 18.59 1.80 -10.51
C ASN A 2 17.37 2.64 -10.16
N LEU A 3 16.97 2.61 -8.88
CA LEU A 3 15.90 3.45 -8.36
C LEU A 3 16.44 4.87 -8.15
N THR A 4 15.73 5.85 -8.69
CA THR A 4 15.97 7.26 -8.40
C THR A 4 15.38 7.63 -7.04
N THR A 5 15.89 8.68 -6.41
CA THR A 5 15.37 9.17 -5.11
C THR A 5 13.88 9.49 -5.18
N LYS A 6 13.43 10.06 -6.31
CA LYS A 6 12.01 10.34 -6.54
C LYS A 6 11.17 9.06 -6.53
N GLU A 7 11.60 8.02 -7.24
CA GLU A 7 10.87 6.75 -7.28
C GLU A 7 10.81 6.08 -5.90
N MET A 8 11.89 6.13 -5.13
CA MET A 8 11.89 5.62 -3.75
C MET A 8 10.87 6.35 -2.89
N ILE A 9 10.83 7.69 -2.95
CA ILE A 9 9.91 8.52 -2.18
C ILE A 9 8.45 8.22 -2.55
N VAL A 10 8.12 8.18 -3.86
CA VAL A 10 6.72 7.95 -4.26
C VAL A 10 6.30 6.50 -3.95
N THR A 11 7.20 5.53 -4.08
CA THR A 11 6.92 4.13 -3.73
C THR A 11 6.64 3.97 -2.22
N SER A 12 7.47 4.57 -1.36
CA SER A 12 7.25 4.52 0.09
C SER A 12 6.00 5.29 0.52
N LEU A 13 5.68 6.40 -0.15
CA LEU A 13 4.46 7.16 0.08
C LEU A 13 3.21 6.32 -0.20
N PHE A 14 3.15 5.61 -1.32
CA PHE A 14 2.02 4.74 -1.62
C PHE A 14 1.91 3.54 -0.66
N ALA A 15 3.03 3.00 -0.19
CA ALA A 15 3.02 1.96 0.84
C ALA A 15 2.41 2.49 2.15
N ALA A 16 2.79 3.70 2.58
CA ALA A 16 2.23 4.36 3.75
C ALA A 16 0.75 4.69 3.58
N LEU A 17 0.33 5.20 2.41
CA LEU A 17 -1.08 5.45 2.10
C LEU A 17 -1.91 4.17 2.12
N THR A 18 -1.36 3.05 1.62
CA THR A 18 -2.01 1.74 1.66
C THR A 18 -2.20 1.28 3.11
N ALA A 19 -1.18 1.44 3.96
CA ALA A 19 -1.27 1.14 5.39
C ALA A 19 -2.31 2.01 6.12
N ILE A 20 -2.33 3.31 5.87
CA ILE A 20 -3.32 4.22 6.48
C ILE A 20 -4.73 3.89 5.95
N GLY A 21 -4.87 3.59 4.66
CA GLY A 21 -6.13 3.20 4.05
C GLY A 21 -6.69 1.89 4.59
N ALA A 22 -5.83 0.97 5.04
CA ALA A 22 -6.23 -0.26 5.70
C ALA A 22 -6.85 -0.04 7.09
N LEU A 23 -6.46 1.03 7.78
CA LEU A 23 -7.06 1.40 9.08
C LEU A 23 -8.45 2.05 8.92
N LEU A 24 -8.72 2.62 7.74
CA LEU A 24 -9.99 3.26 7.42
C LEU A 24 -11.00 2.20 6.97
N THR A 25 -11.64 1.59 7.96
CA THR A 25 -12.46 0.40 7.81
C THR A 25 -13.94 0.71 7.98
N ILE A 26 -14.74 0.33 6.99
CA ILE A 26 -16.20 0.42 7.01
C ILE A 26 -16.74 -1.01 7.23
N PRO A 27 -17.30 -1.33 8.41
CA PRO A 27 -17.71 -2.68 8.76
C PRO A 27 -19.02 -3.07 8.05
N ILE A 28 -18.92 -3.47 6.79
CA ILE A 28 -20.04 -3.97 5.98
C ILE A 28 -19.82 -5.46 5.73
N GLY A 29 -20.60 -6.30 6.42
CA GLY A 29 -20.52 -7.74 6.27
C GLY A 29 -19.30 -8.38 6.97
N PRO A 30 -19.02 -9.66 6.68
CA PRO A 30 -17.96 -10.43 7.36
C PRO A 30 -16.55 -9.99 6.97
N VAL A 31 -16.37 -9.36 5.81
CA VAL A 31 -15.10 -8.78 5.36
C VAL A 31 -15.30 -7.28 5.26
N PRO A 32 -14.65 -6.48 6.11
CA PRO A 32 -14.89 -5.06 6.11
C PRO A 32 -14.27 -4.41 4.87
N VAL A 33 -14.92 -3.37 4.37
CA VAL A 33 -14.44 -2.62 3.20
C VAL A 33 -13.51 -1.52 3.68
N THR A 34 -12.28 -1.48 3.17
CA THR A 34 -11.27 -0.48 3.57
C THR A 34 -10.82 0.36 2.39
N LEU A 35 -10.25 1.53 2.68
CA LEU A 35 -9.62 2.38 1.65
C LEU A 35 -8.30 1.80 1.12
N GLN A 36 -7.81 0.70 1.69
CA GLN A 36 -6.62 -0.01 1.21
C GLN A 36 -6.74 -0.37 -0.27
N VAL A 37 -7.90 -0.85 -0.72
CA VAL A 37 -8.11 -1.26 -2.11
C VAL A 37 -7.92 -0.09 -3.07
N LEU A 38 -8.38 1.10 -2.71
CA LEU A 38 -8.20 2.32 -3.51
C LEU A 38 -6.71 2.64 -3.69
N PHE A 39 -5.93 2.64 -2.62
CA PHE A 39 -4.49 2.93 -2.68
C PHE A 39 -3.70 1.81 -3.37
N THR A 40 -4.12 0.56 -3.22
CA THR A 40 -3.49 -0.59 -3.89
C THR A 40 -3.66 -0.50 -5.41
N LEU A 41 -4.88 -0.22 -5.88
CA LEU A 41 -5.18 -0.10 -7.30
C LEU A 41 -4.55 1.14 -7.92
N THR A 42 -4.60 2.29 -7.22
CA THR A 42 -3.97 3.52 -7.70
C THR A 42 -2.45 3.44 -7.69
N ALA A 43 -1.83 2.69 -6.76
CA ALA A 43 -0.41 2.39 -6.81
C ALA A 43 -0.08 1.67 -8.13
N GLY A 44 -0.80 0.60 -8.47
CA GLY A 44 -0.59 -0.12 -9.74
C GLY A 44 -0.81 0.76 -10.98
N ALA A 45 -1.83 1.62 -10.96
CA ALA A 45 -2.19 2.48 -12.08
C ALA A 45 -1.22 3.66 -12.29
N LEU A 46 -0.75 4.30 -11.21
CA LEU A 46 0.06 5.52 -11.29
C LEU A 46 1.57 5.25 -11.28
N LEU A 47 2.03 4.26 -10.50
CA LEU A 47 3.44 3.88 -10.42
C LEU A 47 3.83 2.84 -11.50
N GLY A 48 2.83 2.21 -12.13
CA GLY A 48 3.02 1.11 -13.06
C GLY A 48 3.43 -0.19 -12.38
N ALA A 49 3.62 -1.25 -13.19
CA ALA A 49 3.80 -2.62 -12.68
C ALA A 49 5.00 -2.80 -11.74
N ARG A 50 6.14 -2.14 -12.00
CA ARG A 50 7.36 -2.32 -11.19
C ARG A 50 7.29 -1.61 -9.84
N LEU A 51 7.02 -0.31 -9.85
CA LEU A 51 7.03 0.50 -8.63
C LEU A 51 5.76 0.26 -7.80
N GLY A 52 4.62 -0.02 -8.44
CA GLY A 52 3.41 -0.45 -7.74
C GLY A 52 3.63 -1.77 -6.99
N LEU A 53 4.28 -2.75 -7.62
CA LEU A 53 4.66 -4.01 -6.95
C LEU A 53 5.60 -3.77 -5.77
N LEU A 54 6.63 -2.92 -5.92
CA LEU A 54 7.52 -2.57 -4.81
C LEU A 54 6.79 -1.90 -3.64
N SER A 55 5.83 -1.01 -3.93
CA SER A 55 4.99 -0.38 -2.91
C SER A 55 4.20 -1.41 -2.10
N GLN A 56 3.60 -2.39 -2.78
CA GLN A 56 2.80 -3.42 -2.11
C GLN A 56 3.70 -4.41 -1.35
N ILE A 57 4.88 -4.75 -1.86
CA ILE A 57 5.87 -5.55 -1.12
C ILE A 57 6.29 -4.82 0.15
N LEU A 58 6.56 -3.52 0.08
CA LEU A 58 6.88 -2.70 1.27
C LEU A 58 5.74 -2.73 2.29
N TYR A 59 4.49 -2.52 1.85
CA TYR A 59 3.32 -2.61 2.71
C TYR A 59 3.22 -3.98 3.42
N LEU A 60 3.38 -5.07 2.65
CA LEU A 60 3.38 -6.42 3.21
C LEU A 60 4.52 -6.62 4.20
N PHE A 61 5.72 -6.14 3.89
CA PHE A 61 6.87 -6.28 4.79
C PHE A 61 6.65 -5.56 6.12
N ILE A 62 6.06 -4.35 6.09
CA ILE A 62 5.73 -3.57 7.28
C ILE A 62 4.79 -4.37 8.21
N GLY A 63 3.71 -4.94 7.67
CA GLY A 63 2.81 -5.77 8.47
C GLY A 63 3.43 -7.10 8.92
N ALA A 64 4.30 -7.69 8.10
CA ALA A 64 5.00 -8.93 8.45
C ALA A 64 5.97 -8.77 9.62
N VAL A 65 6.53 -7.57 9.81
CA VAL A 65 7.38 -7.23 10.99
C VAL A 65 6.53 -7.06 12.27
N GLY A 66 5.20 -7.12 12.17
CA GLY A 66 4.28 -7.09 13.31
C GLY A 66 3.64 -5.73 13.58
N LEU A 67 3.79 -4.77 12.66
CA LEU A 67 3.08 -3.49 12.75
C LEU A 67 1.58 -3.70 12.43
N PRO A 68 0.67 -3.07 13.18
CA PRO A 68 -0.78 -3.22 12.98
C PRO A 68 -1.26 -2.37 11.78
N VAL A 69 -0.89 -2.79 10.56
CA VAL A 69 -1.20 -2.09 9.31
C VAL A 69 -2.11 -2.87 8.36
N TYR A 70 -2.44 -4.12 8.71
CA TYR A 70 -3.36 -4.94 7.92
C TYR A 70 -4.81 -4.61 8.25
N ALA A 71 -5.65 -4.62 7.22
CA ALA A 71 -7.11 -4.48 7.29
C ALA A 71 -7.78 -5.75 7.80
#